data_AF-A0A7X7FMB4-F1
#
_entry.id   AF-A0A7X7FMB4-F1
#
_cell.length_a   1.000
_cell.length_b   1.000
_cell.length_c   1.000
_cell.angle_alpha   90.00
_cell.angle_beta   90.00
_cell.angle_gamma   90.00
#
_symmetry.space_group_name_H-M   'P 1'
#
loop_
_entity.id
_entity.type
_entity.pdbx_description
1 polymer ?
#
loop_
_entity_poly.entity_id
_entity_poly.type
_entity_poly.pdbx_seq_one_letter_code
_entity_poly.pdbx_strand_id
1 'polypeptide(L)'
;MAIRFACPSCRQPIEIDDEWAGQSVGCPYCRKVITAPAVSSWPSEQVPVATPLRQPTEPIMPPPGYPVHPPAQGASAAPWALTMAITSALLSMFASMVWLGTWVNVVAEKAGRNATQEEIQKIASELAANGQIPYSPLAMAAAVVGSLCGIGGLVLAIRTLLWQQPRRGMAIAACIISVAFSCCGGLLVFMSLASRAAQP
;
A
#
# COMPACT_ATOMS: atom_id res chain seq x y z
N MET A 1 21.34 29.74 -16.92
CA MET A 1 21.94 28.61 -17.68
C MET A 1 22.95 27.94 -16.77
N ALA A 2 22.96 26.60 -16.67
CA ALA A 2 23.81 25.93 -15.68
C ALA A 2 25.31 25.93 -16.06
N ILE A 3 26.16 26.39 -15.16
CA ILE A 3 27.62 26.32 -15.26
C ILE A 3 28.11 25.05 -14.57
N ARG A 4 28.79 24.19 -15.33
CA ARG A 4 29.39 22.95 -14.84
C ARG A 4 30.91 23.05 -14.83
N PHE A 5 31.53 22.74 -13.70
CA PHE A 5 32.98 22.81 -13.52
C PHE A 5 33.45 21.84 -12.42
N ALA A 6 34.74 21.53 -12.41
CA ALA A 6 35.35 20.70 -11.38
C ALA A 6 35.81 21.53 -10.17
N CYS A 7 35.58 21.05 -8.95
CA CYS A 7 36.13 21.69 -7.75
C CYS A 7 37.68 21.67 -7.76
N PRO A 8 38.38 22.80 -7.56
CA PRO A 8 39.85 22.82 -7.53
C PRO A 8 40.45 22.05 -6.34
N SER A 9 39.66 21.77 -5.29
CA SER A 9 40.14 21.07 -4.10
C SER A 9 39.90 19.56 -4.12
N CYS A 10 38.71 19.11 -4.52
CA CYS A 10 38.35 17.69 -4.49
C CYS A 10 38.09 17.07 -5.87
N ARG A 11 38.17 17.88 -6.95
CA ARG A 11 37.94 17.48 -8.34
C ARG A 11 36.56 16.87 -8.63
N GLN A 12 35.61 17.01 -7.72
CA GLN A 12 34.22 16.59 -7.95
C GLN A 12 33.52 17.60 -8.88
N PRO A 13 32.64 17.13 -9.78
CA PRO A 13 31.86 18.00 -10.67
C PRO A 13 30.80 18.76 -9.86
N ILE A 14 30.71 20.06 -10.09
CA ILE A 14 29.74 20.96 -9.46
C ILE A 14 28.95 21.65 -10.56
N GLU A 15 27.64 21.71 -10.37
CA GLU A 15 26.69 22.42 -11.23
C GLU A 15 26.03 23.53 -10.41
N ILE A 16 26.06 24.76 -10.93
CA ILE A 16 25.45 25.95 -10.34
C ILE A 16 24.74 26.75 -11.43
N ASP A 17 23.83 27.65 -11.06
CA ASP A 17 23.23 28.57 -12.03
C ASP A 17 24.21 29.69 -12.42
N ASP A 18 23.97 30.31 -13.57
CA ASP A 18 24.78 31.43 -14.07
C ASP A 18 24.67 32.69 -13.19
N GLU A 19 23.58 32.85 -12.45
CA GLU A 19 23.41 33.89 -11.43
C GLU A 19 24.53 33.88 -10.37
N TRP A 20 25.17 32.72 -10.17
CA TRP A 20 26.26 32.52 -9.22
C TRP A 20 27.64 32.64 -9.86
N ALA A 21 27.74 32.97 -11.16
CA ALA A 21 29.00 33.20 -11.86
C ALA A 21 29.85 34.27 -11.14
N GLY A 22 31.12 33.96 -10.90
CA GLY A 22 32.05 34.86 -10.21
C GLY A 22 31.81 35.01 -8.70
N GLN A 23 30.76 34.39 -8.15
CA GLN A 23 30.47 34.42 -6.71
C GLN A 23 31.22 33.33 -5.94
N SER A 24 31.32 33.52 -4.62
CA SER A 24 31.88 32.53 -3.70
C SER A 24 30.81 31.50 -3.34
N VAL A 25 31.03 30.25 -3.75
CA VAL A 25 30.10 29.13 -3.53
C VAL A 25 30.78 28.03 -2.71
N GLY A 26 30.02 27.35 -1.86
CA GLY A 26 30.51 26.22 -1.09
C GLY A 26 30.48 24.92 -1.92
N CYS A 27 31.59 24.18 -1.99
CA CYS A 27 31.60 22.86 -2.60
C CYS A 27 30.76 21.86 -1.77
N PRO A 28 29.73 21.19 -2.33
CA PRO A 28 28.90 20.25 -1.57
C PRO A 28 29.64 18.98 -1.14
N TYR A 29 30.76 18.65 -1.79
CA TYR A 29 31.53 17.44 -1.52
C TYR A 29 32.63 17.63 -0.48
N CYS A 30 33.37 18.74 -0.53
CA CYS A 30 34.50 18.99 0.38
C CYS A 30 34.30 20.17 1.32
N ARG A 31 33.18 20.90 1.19
CA ARG A 31 32.79 22.06 2.00
C ARG A 31 33.74 23.27 1.95
N LYS A 32 34.76 23.24 1.08
CA LYS A 32 35.60 24.41 0.81
C LYS A 32 34.84 25.44 -0.03
N VAL A 33 35.03 26.71 0.31
CA VAL A 33 34.52 27.85 -0.46
C VAL A 33 35.42 28.04 -1.67
N ILE A 34 34.82 28.11 -2.85
CA ILE A 34 35.49 28.27 -4.14
C ILE A 34 34.78 29.36 -4.95
N THR A 35 35.50 30.01 -5.86
CA THR A 35 34.89 30.97 -6.78
C THR A 35 34.35 30.26 -8.00
N ALA A 36 33.07 30.49 -8.31
CA ALA A 36 32.41 29.98 -9.48
C ALA A 36 33.01 30.58 -10.77
N PRO A 37 33.39 29.78 -11.78
CA PRO A 37 33.81 30.30 -13.06
C PRO A 37 32.62 30.90 -13.83
N ALA A 38 32.88 31.86 -14.71
CA ALA A 38 31.85 32.49 -15.55
C ALA A 38 31.46 31.64 -16.76
N VAL A 39 32.25 30.62 -17.08
CA VAL A 39 32.04 29.71 -18.22
C VAL A 39 32.12 28.27 -17.75
N SER A 40 31.30 27.40 -18.32
CA SER A 40 31.38 25.96 -18.08
C SER A 40 32.71 25.44 -18.63
N SER A 41 33.55 24.91 -17.74
CA SER A 41 34.83 24.30 -18.11
C SER A 41 34.74 22.79 -18.21
N TRP A 42 33.57 22.22 -17.90
CA TRP A 42 33.36 20.79 -18.00
C TRP A 42 33.19 20.38 -19.48
N PRO A 43 33.87 19.31 -19.95
CA PRO A 43 33.63 18.81 -21.29
C PRO A 43 32.17 18.44 -21.39
N SER A 44 31.40 19.18 -22.18
CA SER A 44 30.13 18.67 -22.68
C SER A 44 30.52 17.50 -23.57
N GLU A 45 30.43 16.29 -23.03
CA GLU A 45 30.46 15.05 -23.82
C GLU A 45 29.65 15.35 -25.07
N GLN A 46 30.31 15.40 -26.22
CA GLN A 46 29.65 15.65 -27.49
C GLN A 46 28.68 14.49 -27.64
N VAL A 47 27.41 14.72 -27.28
CA VAL A 47 26.35 13.77 -27.60
C VAL A 47 26.45 13.62 -29.12
N PRO A 48 26.82 12.44 -29.65
CA PRO A 48 26.93 12.27 -31.08
C PRO A 48 25.59 12.70 -31.66
N VAL A 49 25.60 13.77 -32.47
CA VAL A 49 24.40 14.21 -33.16
C VAL A 49 23.88 12.99 -33.90
N ALA A 50 22.65 12.58 -33.60
CA ALA A 50 22.07 11.40 -34.19
C ALA A 50 22.11 11.57 -35.71
N THR A 51 22.99 10.82 -36.37
CA THR A 51 23.00 10.70 -37.81
C THR A 51 21.67 10.02 -38.18
N PRO A 52 20.86 10.57 -39.09
CA PRO A 52 19.61 9.93 -39.47
C PRO A 52 19.91 8.51 -39.94
N LEU A 53 19.22 7.52 -39.34
CA LEU A 53 19.36 6.11 -39.66
C LEU A 53 19.06 5.92 -41.15
N ARG A 54 20.09 5.76 -41.98
CA ARG A 54 19.93 5.16 -43.30
C ARG A 54 19.93 3.65 -43.08
N GLN A 55 18.78 3.09 -42.76
CA GLN A 55 18.61 1.63 -42.74
C GLN A 55 18.66 1.12 -44.18
N PRO A 56 19.62 0.22 -44.47
CA PRO A 56 19.23 -1.11 -44.90
C PRO A 56 19.25 -2.03 -43.68
N THR A 57 18.11 -2.67 -43.41
CA THR A 57 17.98 -3.72 -42.42
C THR A 57 18.89 -4.89 -42.78
N GLU A 58 20.09 -4.91 -42.22
CA GLU A 58 20.86 -6.13 -42.07
C GLU A 58 20.64 -6.62 -40.63
N PRO A 59 20.17 -7.86 -40.40
CA PRO A 59 19.94 -8.38 -39.06
C PRO A 59 21.27 -8.46 -38.31
N ILE A 60 21.50 -7.54 -37.38
CA ILE A 60 22.62 -7.62 -36.45
C ILE A 60 22.36 -8.84 -35.56
N MET A 61 23.03 -9.95 -35.87
CA MET A 61 23.09 -11.09 -34.96
C MET A 61 23.85 -10.64 -33.70
N PRO A 62 23.27 -10.78 -32.50
CA PRO A 62 23.95 -10.38 -31.27
C PRO A 62 25.24 -11.19 -31.08
N PRO A 63 26.31 -10.57 -30.54
CA PRO A 63 27.56 -11.27 -30.26
C PRO A 63 27.30 -12.47 -29.32
N PRO A 64 27.82 -13.68 -29.65
CA PRO A 64 27.61 -14.85 -28.83
C PRO A 64 28.38 -14.68 -27.53
N GLY A 65 27.66 -14.50 -26.41
CA GLY A 65 28.27 -14.54 -25.08
C GLY A 65 27.90 -13.43 -24.11
N TYR A 66 26.99 -12.51 -24.43
CA TYR A 66 26.34 -11.76 -23.35
C TYR A 66 25.32 -12.69 -22.69
N PRO A 67 25.51 -13.14 -21.44
CA PRO A 67 24.43 -13.74 -20.69
C PRO A 67 23.37 -12.64 -20.54
N VAL A 68 22.29 -12.76 -21.32
CA VAL A 68 21.06 -12.03 -21.06
C VAL A 68 20.59 -12.53 -19.71
N HIS A 69 20.97 -11.84 -18.63
CA HIS A 69 20.32 -12.03 -17.36
C HIS A 69 18.91 -11.46 -17.53
N PRO A 70 17.85 -12.29 -17.63
CA PRO A 70 16.49 -11.76 -17.57
C PRO A 70 16.41 -10.92 -16.28
N PRO A 71 15.75 -9.74 -16.30
CA PRO A 71 15.55 -8.94 -15.09
C PRO A 71 14.99 -9.91 -14.06
N ALA A 72 15.70 -10.09 -12.95
CA ALA A 72 15.46 -11.16 -12.00
C ALA A 72 13.95 -11.31 -11.79
N GLN A 73 13.37 -12.30 -12.45
CA GLN A 73 11.99 -12.70 -12.27
C GLN A 73 12.00 -13.41 -10.93
N GLY A 74 12.23 -12.66 -9.85
CA GLY A 74 12.00 -13.13 -8.50
C GLY A 74 10.56 -13.60 -8.51
N ALA A 75 10.39 -14.93 -8.43
CA ALA A 75 9.13 -15.63 -8.59
C ALA A 75 8.03 -14.77 -7.97
N SER A 76 7.19 -14.17 -8.82
CA SER A 76 6.37 -13.06 -8.39
C SER A 76 5.51 -13.55 -7.24
N ALA A 77 5.78 -13.08 -6.03
CA ALA A 77 4.95 -13.37 -4.86
C ALA A 77 3.59 -12.66 -4.97
N ALA A 78 3.38 -11.85 -6.01
CA ALA A 78 2.15 -11.11 -6.29
C ALA A 78 0.89 -12.00 -6.38
N PRO A 79 0.84 -13.11 -7.15
CA PRO A 79 -0.27 -14.07 -7.11
C PRO A 79 -0.51 -14.66 -5.71
N TRP A 80 0.55 -15.00 -4.97
CA TRP A 80 0.42 -15.54 -3.61
C TRP A 80 -0.11 -14.52 -2.60
N ALA A 81 0.28 -13.24 -2.75
CA ALA A 81 -0.25 -12.15 -1.93
C ALA A 81 -1.74 -11.90 -2.21
N LEU A 82 -2.14 -11.96 -3.47
CA LEU A 82 -3.54 -11.78 -3.88
C LEU A 82 -4.42 -12.96 -3.44
N THR A 83 -3.93 -14.19 -3.51
CA THR A 83 -4.68 -15.36 -3.00
C THR A 83 -4.83 -15.31 -1.48
N MET A 84 -3.80 -14.89 -0.73
CA MET A 84 -3.90 -14.70 0.73
C MET A 84 -4.91 -13.60 1.09
N ALA A 85 -4.93 -12.50 0.35
CA ALA A 85 -5.90 -11.43 0.57
C ALA A 85 -7.34 -11.92 0.30
N ILE A 86 -7.59 -12.58 -0.84
CA ILE A 86 -8.93 -13.08 -1.18
C ILE A 86 -9.40 -14.14 -0.18
N THR A 87 -8.54 -15.10 0.17
CA THR A 87 -8.90 -16.15 1.14
C THR A 87 -9.21 -15.56 2.50
N SER A 88 -8.42 -14.59 2.99
CA SER A 88 -8.72 -13.88 4.24
C SER A 88 -10.05 -13.15 4.21
N ALA A 89 -10.40 -12.49 3.09
CA ALA A 89 -11.66 -11.79 2.92
C ALA A 89 -12.85 -12.75 2.92
N LEU A 90 -12.74 -13.88 2.22
CA LEU A 90 -13.79 -14.92 2.19
C LEU A 90 -14.01 -15.54 3.57
N LEU A 91 -12.94 -15.86 4.29
CA LEU A 91 -13.01 -16.39 5.66
C LEU A 91 -13.65 -15.38 6.62
N SER A 92 -13.29 -14.10 6.51
CA SER A 92 -13.90 -13.04 7.32
C SER A 92 -15.37 -12.85 7.00
N MET A 93 -15.75 -12.89 5.72
CA MET A 93 -17.14 -12.76 5.30
C MET A 93 -18.00 -13.93 5.80
N PHE A 94 -17.46 -15.15 5.72
CA PHE A 94 -18.14 -16.34 6.20
C PHE A 94 -18.33 -16.31 7.73
N ALA A 95 -17.29 -15.94 8.48
CA ALA A 95 -17.37 -15.79 9.93
C ALA A 95 -18.43 -14.75 10.36
N SER A 96 -18.47 -13.59 9.70
CA SER A 96 -19.50 -12.56 9.94
C SER A 96 -20.91 -13.06 9.62
N MET A 97 -21.07 -13.85 8.56
CA MET A 97 -22.36 -14.41 8.17
C MET A 97 -22.87 -15.45 9.19
N VAL A 98 -21.98 -16.30 9.71
CA VAL A 98 -22.31 -17.27 10.78
C VAL A 98 -22.67 -16.55 12.08
N TRP A 99 -21.95 -15.49 12.44
CA TRP A 99 -22.26 -14.66 13.59
C TRP A 99 -23.64 -14.00 13.46
N LEU A 100 -23.92 -13.37 12.31
CA LEU A 100 -25.22 -12.75 12.07
C LEU A 100 -26.35 -13.79 12.07
N GLY A 101 -26.12 -14.96 11.47
CA GLY A 101 -27.09 -16.05 11.44
C GLY A 101 -27.40 -16.62 12.83
N THR A 102 -26.39 -16.77 13.69
CA THR A 102 -26.61 -17.20 15.09
C THR A 102 -27.37 -16.13 15.89
N TRP A 103 -27.07 -14.85 15.65
CA TRP A 103 -27.80 -13.74 16.27
C TRP A 103 -29.27 -13.70 15.83
N VAL A 104 -29.54 -13.82 14.53
CA VAL A 104 -30.90 -13.88 13.98
C VAL A 104 -31.67 -15.07 14.51
N ASN A 105 -31.05 -16.25 14.64
CA ASN A 105 -31.71 -17.42 15.21
C ASN A 105 -32.14 -17.18 16.67
N VAL A 106 -31.26 -16.61 17.49
CA VAL A 106 -31.59 -16.32 18.90
C VAL A 106 -32.70 -15.28 19.03
N VAL A 107 -32.67 -14.24 18.19
CA VAL A 107 -33.75 -13.24 18.14
C VAL A 107 -35.05 -13.87 17.65
N ALA A 108 -35.01 -14.72 16.62
CA ALA A 108 -36.18 -15.38 16.06
C ALA A 108 -36.83 -16.35 17.07
N GLU A 109 -36.03 -17.10 17.84
CA GLU A 109 -36.53 -17.97 18.91
C GLU A 109 -37.26 -17.18 19.99
N LYS A 110 -36.75 -15.99 20.37
CA LYS A 110 -37.37 -15.15 21.41
C LYS A 110 -38.55 -14.33 20.91
N ALA A 111 -38.50 -13.85 19.67
CA ALA A 111 -39.54 -13.01 19.10
C ALA A 111 -40.78 -13.85 18.71
N GLY A 112 -40.58 -15.11 18.33
CA GLY A 112 -41.66 -15.99 17.89
C GLY A 112 -42.11 -15.72 16.45
N ARG A 113 -42.96 -16.60 15.94
CA ARG A 113 -43.22 -16.77 14.50
C ARG A 113 -43.99 -15.62 13.82
N ASN A 114 -44.64 -14.75 14.60
CA ASN A 114 -45.46 -13.62 14.14
C ASN A 114 -44.98 -12.27 14.72
N ALA A 115 -43.74 -12.18 15.17
CA ALA A 115 -43.22 -10.96 15.77
C ALA A 115 -43.25 -9.79 14.79
N THR A 116 -43.77 -8.66 15.25
CA THR A 116 -43.71 -7.40 14.51
C THR A 116 -42.30 -6.83 14.47
N GLN A 117 -41.97 -6.01 13.46
CA GLN A 117 -40.65 -5.40 13.34
C GLN A 117 -40.28 -4.56 14.58
N GLU A 118 -41.26 -3.91 15.21
CA GLU A 118 -41.09 -3.18 16.46
C GLU A 118 -40.74 -4.10 17.65
N GLU A 119 -41.39 -5.26 17.78
CA GLU A 119 -41.06 -6.25 18.83
C GLU A 119 -39.67 -6.83 18.62
N ILE A 120 -39.29 -7.15 17.39
CA ILE A 120 -37.94 -7.63 17.06
C ILE A 120 -36.90 -6.59 17.48
N GLN A 121 -37.16 -5.31 17.20
CA GLN A 121 -36.23 -4.22 17.54
C GLN A 121 -36.13 -4.01 19.06
N LYS A 122 -37.23 -4.18 19.80
CA LYS A 122 -37.26 -4.11 21.27
C LYS A 122 -36.55 -5.31 21.91
N ILE A 123 -36.77 -6.52 21.41
CA ILE A 123 -36.10 -7.73 21.89
C ILE A 123 -34.60 -7.65 21.58
N ALA A 124 -34.23 -7.21 20.38
CA ALA A 124 -32.84 -6.99 19.99
C ALA A 124 -32.12 -6.00 20.92
N SER A 125 -32.77 -4.87 21.24
CA SER A 125 -32.19 -3.88 22.15
C SER A 125 -32.12 -4.38 23.60
N GLU A 126 -33.11 -5.11 24.09
CA GLU A 126 -33.07 -5.73 25.43
C GLU A 126 -31.98 -6.81 25.55
N LEU A 127 -31.78 -7.65 24.53
CA LEU A 127 -30.69 -8.64 24.54
C LEU A 127 -29.32 -7.96 24.52
N ALA A 128 -29.19 -6.89 23.73
CA ALA A 128 -27.96 -6.09 23.70
C ALA A 128 -27.74 -5.39 25.06
N ALA A 129 -28.78 -4.83 25.66
CA ALA A 129 -28.74 -4.12 26.94
C ALA A 129 -28.56 -5.06 28.15
N ASN A 130 -28.94 -6.32 28.07
CA ASN A 130 -28.71 -7.31 29.12
C ASN A 130 -27.39 -8.07 28.95
N GLY A 131 -26.60 -7.75 27.91
CA GLY A 131 -25.35 -8.46 27.60
C GLY A 131 -25.54 -9.94 27.23
N GLN A 132 -26.78 -10.39 26.97
CA GLN A 132 -27.11 -11.75 26.50
C GLN A 132 -26.78 -11.94 25.02
N ILE A 133 -25.70 -11.34 24.55
CA ILE A 133 -25.13 -11.70 23.27
C ILE A 133 -24.47 -13.06 23.49
N PRO A 134 -24.84 -14.12 22.75
CA PRO A 134 -24.18 -15.41 22.85
C PRO A 134 -22.75 -15.26 22.32
N TYR A 135 -21.82 -14.87 23.20
CA TYR A 135 -20.40 -14.81 22.87
C TYR A 135 -19.89 -16.24 22.82
N SER A 136 -20.06 -16.89 21.67
CA SER A 136 -19.25 -18.07 21.41
C SER A 136 -17.79 -17.60 21.39
N PRO A 137 -16.90 -18.15 22.24
CA PRO A 137 -15.50 -17.73 22.29
C PRO A 137 -14.82 -17.92 20.92
N LEU A 138 -15.32 -18.89 20.14
CA LEU A 138 -14.93 -19.14 18.76
C LEU A 138 -15.14 -17.91 17.86
N ALA A 139 -16.28 -17.22 17.97
CA ALA A 139 -16.57 -16.09 17.11
C ALA A 139 -15.83 -14.81 17.51
N MET A 140 -15.57 -14.61 18.81
CA MET A 140 -14.66 -13.54 19.24
C MET A 140 -13.23 -13.79 18.73
N ALA A 141 -12.75 -15.03 18.84
CA ALA A 141 -11.45 -15.41 18.29
C ALA A 141 -11.41 -15.19 16.76
N ALA A 142 -12.46 -15.59 16.04
CA ALA A 142 -12.56 -15.37 14.59
C ALA A 142 -12.56 -13.88 14.21
N ALA A 143 -13.27 -13.03 14.96
CA ALA A 143 -13.28 -11.59 14.73
C ALA A 143 -11.90 -10.95 14.96
N VAL A 144 -11.21 -11.32 16.04
CA VAL A 144 -9.86 -10.82 16.34
C VAL A 144 -8.86 -11.29 15.29
N VAL A 145 -8.88 -12.57 14.94
CA VAL A 145 -8.01 -13.15 13.89
C VAL A 145 -8.26 -12.49 12.54
N GLY A 146 -9.54 -12.28 12.17
CA GLY A 146 -9.92 -11.57 10.96
C GLY A 146 -9.40 -10.13 10.93
N SER A 147 -9.49 -9.41 12.05
CA SER A 147 -8.96 -8.04 12.18
C SER A 147 -7.44 -7.99 12.02
N LEU A 148 -6.71 -8.88 12.71
CA LEU A 148 -5.25 -8.96 12.59
C LEU A 148 -4.80 -9.31 11.16
N CYS A 149 -5.52 -10.22 10.50
CA CYS A 149 -5.25 -10.58 9.11
C CYS A 149 -5.52 -9.40 8.16
N GLY A 150 -6.61 -8.67 8.36
CA GLY A 150 -6.93 -7.45 7.62
C GLY A 150 -5.84 -6.38 7.75
N ILE A 151 -5.34 -6.13 8.97
CA ILE A 151 -4.23 -5.21 9.22
C ILE A 151 -2.96 -5.68 8.51
N GLY A 152 -2.62 -6.97 8.59
CA GLY A 152 -1.48 -7.55 7.87
C GLY A 152 -1.57 -7.37 6.35
N GLY A 153 -2.76 -7.60 5.77
CA GLY A 153 -3.04 -7.37 4.36
C GLY A 153 -2.89 -5.90 3.95
N LEU A 154 -3.38 -4.98 4.78
CA LEU A 154 -3.23 -3.53 4.55
C LEU A 154 -1.76 -3.10 4.55
N VAL A 155 -0.95 -3.59 5.50
CA VAL A 155 0.48 -3.30 5.57
C VAL A 155 1.23 -3.79 4.33
N LEU A 156 0.92 -5.01 3.86
CA LEU A 156 1.52 -5.55 2.64
C LEU A 156 1.09 -4.76 1.38
N ALA A 157 -0.17 -4.34 1.30
CA ALA A 157 -0.67 -3.50 0.21
C ALA A 157 0.02 -2.13 0.19
N ILE A 158 0.18 -1.48 1.35
CA ILE A 158 0.93 -0.21 1.48
C ILE A 158 2.38 -0.39 1.05
N ARG A 159 3.05 -1.46 1.49
CA ARG A 159 4.44 -1.74 1.09
C ARG A 159 4.58 -1.94 -0.43
N THR A 160 3.58 -2.56 -1.05
CA THR A 160 3.51 -2.75 -2.51
C THR A 160 3.24 -1.43 -3.25
N LEU A 161 2.50 -0.49 -2.66
CA LEU A 161 2.30 0.86 -3.21
C LEU A 161 3.57 1.72 -3.10
N LEU A 162 4.32 1.60 -2.01
CA LEU A 162 5.55 2.34 -1.76
C LEU A 162 6.70 1.88 -2.68
N TRP A 163 6.76 0.59 -3.00
CA TRP A 163 7.65 0.08 -4.05
C TRP A 163 6.98 0.25 -5.39
N GLN A 164 7.27 1.36 -6.09
CA GLN A 164 6.67 1.79 -7.36
C GLN A 164 6.65 0.72 -8.48
N GLN A 165 5.82 -0.32 -8.33
CA GLN A 165 5.61 -1.34 -9.33
C GLN A 165 4.57 -0.84 -10.34
N PRO A 166 4.68 -1.24 -11.63
CA PRO A 166 3.78 -0.82 -12.70
C PRO A 166 2.33 -1.32 -12.55
N ARG A 167 2.00 -2.05 -11.47
CA ARG A 167 0.66 -2.63 -11.21
C ARG A 167 -0.06 -1.96 -10.04
N ARG A 168 -0.07 -0.62 -10.00
CA ARG A 168 -0.70 0.17 -8.92
C ARG A 168 -2.20 -0.11 -8.74
N GLY A 169 -2.92 -0.44 -9.81
CA GLY A 169 -4.38 -0.65 -9.76
C GLY A 169 -4.82 -1.79 -8.84
N MET A 170 -4.11 -2.93 -8.85
CA MET A 170 -4.47 -4.07 -7.98
C MET A 170 -4.22 -3.79 -6.50
N ALA A 171 -3.16 -3.03 -6.18
CA ALA A 171 -2.84 -2.67 -4.80
C ALA A 171 -3.85 -1.68 -4.21
N ILE A 172 -4.34 -0.72 -5.02
CA ILE A 172 -5.41 0.21 -4.62
C ILE A 172 -6.71 -0.54 -4.32
N ALA A 173 -7.13 -1.46 -5.20
CA ALA A 173 -8.33 -2.26 -4.99
C ALA A 173 -8.25 -3.10 -3.69
N ALA A 174 -7.10 -3.73 -3.44
CA ALA A 174 -6.87 -4.48 -2.20
C ALA A 174 -6.96 -3.58 -0.95
N CYS A 175 -6.39 -2.38 -0.99
CA CYS A 175 -6.50 -1.40 0.09
C CYS A 175 -7.95 -1.02 0.38
N ILE A 176 -8.75 -0.71 -0.65
CA ILE A 176 -10.15 -0.29 -0.48
C ILE A 176 -10.97 -1.40 0.18
N ILE A 177 -10.82 -2.65 -0.29
CA ILE A 177 -11.55 -3.80 0.26
C ILE A 177 -11.14 -4.04 1.72
N SER A 178 -9.85 -3.97 2.03
CA SER A 178 -9.33 -4.16 3.39
C SER A 178 -9.85 -3.08 4.36
N VAL A 179 -9.82 -1.81 3.95
CA VAL A 179 -10.34 -0.69 4.76
C VAL A 179 -11.84 -0.81 4.98
N ALA A 180 -12.62 -1.17 3.94
CA ALA A 180 -14.07 -1.35 4.07
C ALA A 180 -14.42 -2.46 5.08
N PHE A 181 -13.74 -3.60 5.01
CA PHE A 181 -13.94 -4.71 5.96
C PHE A 181 -13.50 -4.35 7.38
N SER A 182 -12.32 -3.73 7.53
CA SER A 182 -11.82 -3.30 8.84
C SER A 182 -12.73 -2.25 9.48
N CYS A 183 -13.29 -1.34 8.68
CA CYS A 183 -14.23 -0.32 9.15
C CYS A 183 -15.54 -0.96 9.61
N CYS A 184 -16.12 -1.86 8.82
CA CYS A 184 -17.32 -2.61 9.21
C CYS A 184 -17.11 -3.41 10.50
N GLY A 185 -15.99 -4.15 10.61
CA GLY A 185 -15.66 -4.91 11.82
C GLY A 185 -15.45 -4.02 13.04
N GLY A 186 -14.75 -2.89 12.87
CA GLY A 186 -14.52 -1.92 13.95
C GLY A 186 -15.80 -1.27 14.45
N LEU A 187 -16.71 -0.90 13.55
CA LEU A 187 -18.02 -0.34 13.91
C LEU A 187 -18.86 -1.32 14.73
N LEU A 188 -18.87 -2.60 14.37
CA LEU A 188 -19.59 -3.62 15.13
C LEU A 188 -19.03 -3.80 16.56
N VAL A 189 -17.70 -3.82 16.70
CA VAL A 189 -17.04 -3.90 18.01
C VAL A 189 -17.31 -2.63 18.82
N PHE A 190 -17.20 -1.46 18.20
CA PHE A 190 -17.47 -0.19 18.87
C PHE A 190 -18.92 -0.10 19.37
N MET A 191 -19.90 -0.50 18.55
CA MET A 191 -21.30 -0.57 18.96
C MET A 191 -21.50 -1.52 20.16
N SER A 192 -20.80 -2.66 20.17
CA SER A 192 -20.85 -3.62 21.28
C SER A 192 -20.21 -3.13 22.58
N LEU A 193 -19.20 -2.25 22.49
CA LEU A 193 -18.58 -1.63 23.67
C LEU A 193 -19.42 -0.46 24.18
N ALA A 194 -19.96 0.35 23.27
CA ALA A 194 -20.85 1.46 23.60
C ALA A 194 -22.12 0.97 24.31
N SER A 195 -22.68 -0.17 23.89
CA SER A 195 -23.84 -0.75 24.58
C SER A 195 -23.52 -1.23 26.00
N ARG A 196 -22.29 -1.71 26.26
CA ARG A 196 -21.85 -2.10 27.61
C ARG A 196 -21.61 -0.90 28.51
N ALA A 197 -21.03 0.18 28.00
CA ALA A 197 -20.77 1.39 28.78
C ALA A 197 -22.05 2.15 29.18
N ALA A 198 -23.17 1.89 28.50
CA ALA A 198 -24.47 2.48 28.80
C ALA A 198 -25.27 1.70 29.88
N GLN A 199 -24.77 0.56 30.37
CA GLN A 199 -25.36 -0.13 31.52
C GLN A 199 -24.89 0.54 32.82
N PRO A 200 -25.78 1.16 33.61
CA PRO A 200 -25.44 1.77 34.90
C PRO A 200 -25.13 0.74 36.00
#